data_AF-A0A8T4QHF3-F1
#
_entry.id   AF-A0A8T4QHF3-F1
#
_cell.length_a   1.000
_cell.length_b   1.000
_cell.length_c   1.000
_cell.angle_alpha   90.00
_cell.angle_beta   90.00
_cell.angle_gamma   90.00
#
_symmetry.space_group_name_H-M   'P 1'
#
loop_
_entity.id
_entity.type
_entity.pdbx_description
1 polymer ?
#
loop_
_entity_poly.entity_id
_entity_poly.type
_entity_poly.pdbx_seq_one_letter_code
_entity_poly.pdbx_strand_id
1 'polypeptide(L)'
;MVDRTSDYSINQLPENICNLFINEAKYLFHDIKNNKLKVVLVPAPKLHFIYHKIRIAVSYNPKWYRELYWEFNLFRRDRSEKSLFRISKNIDKPFSDTNIGAVKSKYFYDKVYRELIYDRLINGPCIENVVREYFGQKSLDEEMIFQIYEKNCR
;
A
#
# COMPACT_ATOMS: atom_id res chain seq x y z
N MET A 1 -15.77 3.90 -19.70
CA MET A 1 -14.82 3.96 -18.57
C MET A 1 -14.70 2.56 -18.03
N VAL A 2 -13.52 1.93 -18.16
CA VAL A 2 -13.33 0.53 -17.76
C VAL A 2 -13.33 0.47 -16.23
N ASP A 3 -14.33 -0.21 -15.70
CA ASP A 3 -14.63 -0.32 -14.28
C ASP A 3 -13.64 -1.28 -13.61
N ARG A 4 -12.91 -0.75 -12.62
CA ARG A 4 -12.25 -1.41 -11.48
C ARG A 4 -11.30 -2.58 -11.77
N THR A 5 -10.08 -2.21 -12.16
CA THR A 5 -8.89 -3.09 -12.20
C THR A 5 -8.54 -3.74 -10.86
N SER A 6 -9.09 -3.23 -9.76
CA SER A 6 -8.81 -3.75 -8.42
C SER A 6 -9.61 -4.99 -8.04
N ASP A 7 -10.70 -5.31 -8.74
CA ASP A 7 -11.50 -6.50 -8.42
C ASP A 7 -10.91 -7.77 -9.02
N TYR A 8 -10.14 -7.65 -10.10
CA TYR A 8 -9.51 -8.75 -10.80
C TYR A 8 -8.08 -9.02 -10.32
N SER A 9 -7.57 -10.23 -10.57
CA SER A 9 -6.16 -10.56 -10.29
C SER A 9 -5.25 -9.89 -11.32
N ILE A 10 -4.05 -9.50 -10.89
CA ILE A 10 -3.07 -8.88 -11.79
C ILE A 10 -2.58 -9.83 -12.89
N ASN A 11 -2.81 -11.14 -12.76
CA ASN A 11 -2.46 -12.12 -13.79
C ASN A 11 -3.29 -11.99 -15.07
N GLN A 12 -4.36 -11.19 -15.05
CA GLN A 12 -5.18 -10.88 -16.22
C GLN A 12 -4.68 -9.63 -16.97
N LEU A 13 -3.72 -8.90 -16.40
CA LEU A 13 -3.11 -7.73 -17.03
C LEU A 13 -2.04 -8.17 -18.04
N PRO A 14 -1.73 -7.33 -19.05
CA PRO A 14 -0.57 -7.53 -19.91
C PRO A 14 0.72 -7.72 -19.11
N GLU A 15 1.63 -8.54 -19.63
CA GLU A 15 2.84 -8.96 -18.92
C GLU A 15 3.67 -7.78 -18.40
N ASN A 16 3.86 -6.74 -19.22
CA ASN A 16 4.56 -5.53 -18.83
C ASN A 16 3.90 -4.84 -17.63
N ILE A 17 2.58 -4.62 -17.66
CA ILE A 17 1.83 -4.00 -16.55
C ILE A 17 1.85 -4.88 -15.31
N CYS A 18 1.66 -6.19 -15.48
CA CYS A 18 1.70 -7.16 -14.39
C CYS A 18 3.05 -7.12 -13.65
N ASN A 19 4.16 -7.04 -14.39
CA ASN A 19 5.51 -6.93 -13.83
C ASN A 19 5.69 -5.67 -12.96
N LEU A 20 5.04 -4.56 -13.30
CA LEU A 20 5.07 -3.33 -12.50
C LEU A 20 4.35 -3.52 -11.17
N PHE A 21 3.17 -4.13 -11.19
CA PHE A 21 2.45 -4.47 -9.96
C PHE A 21 3.26 -5.41 -9.07
N ILE A 22 3.92 -6.41 -9.67
CA ILE A 22 4.79 -7.35 -8.95
C ILE A 22 5.94 -6.60 -8.28
N ASN A 23 6.63 -5.71 -9.00
CA ASN A 23 7.78 -4.98 -8.50
C ASN A 23 7.39 -4.02 -7.38
N GLU A 24 6.29 -3.28 -7.54
CA GLU A 24 5.79 -2.38 -6.51
C GLU A 24 5.33 -3.15 -5.26
N ALA A 25 4.67 -4.30 -5.44
CA ALA A 25 4.29 -5.17 -4.33
C ALA A 25 5.52 -5.72 -3.57
N LYS A 26 6.61 -6.07 -4.27
CA LYS A 26 7.88 -6.47 -3.63
C LYS A 26 8.45 -5.32 -2.80
N TYR A 27 8.48 -4.12 -3.35
CA TYR A 27 8.94 -2.92 -2.64
C TYR A 27 8.13 -2.71 -1.35
N LEU A 28 6.81 -2.63 -1.46
CA LEU A 28 5.91 -2.43 -0.32
C LEU A 28 6.04 -3.57 0.72
N PHE A 29 6.20 -4.81 0.26
CA PHE A 29 6.41 -5.96 1.14
C PHE A 29 7.71 -5.84 1.94
N HIS A 30 8.81 -5.47 1.30
CA HIS A 30 10.08 -5.28 1.99
C HIS A 30 10.03 -4.07 2.93
N ASP A 31 9.42 -2.98 2.49
CA ASP A 31 9.27 -1.76 3.27
C ASP A 31 8.48 -2.00 4.55
N ILE A 32 7.30 -2.63 4.46
CA ILE A 32 6.54 -3.00 5.66
C ILE A 32 7.27 -4.05 6.48
N LYS A 33 7.98 -5.01 5.91
CA LYS A 33 8.66 -6.05 6.70
C LYS A 33 9.83 -5.47 7.52
N ASN A 34 10.54 -4.51 6.96
CA ASN A 34 11.72 -3.90 7.56
C ASN A 34 11.36 -2.77 8.55
N ASN A 35 10.33 -1.98 8.25
CA ASN A 35 9.90 -0.86 9.10
C ASN A 35 8.91 -1.30 10.18
N LYS A 36 9.43 -1.97 11.21
CA LYS A 36 8.65 -2.41 12.39
C LYS A 36 8.50 -1.28 13.40
N LEU A 37 7.30 -1.15 13.96
CA LEU A 37 7.03 -0.31 15.12
C LEU A 37 7.82 -0.85 16.33
N LYS A 38 8.80 -0.09 16.77
CA LYS A 38 9.61 -0.36 17.95
C LYS A 38 9.10 0.52 19.07
N VAL A 39 8.68 -0.13 20.15
CA VAL A 39 8.21 0.53 21.36
C VAL A 39 9.18 0.21 22.48
N VAL A 40 9.63 1.23 23.20
CA VAL A 40 10.48 1.08 24.38
C VAL A 40 9.72 1.53 25.62
N LEU A 41 10.10 0.99 26.77
CA LEU A 41 9.60 1.43 28.07
C LEU A 41 10.56 2.47 28.64
N VAL A 42 10.07 3.68 28.88
CA VAL A 42 10.83 4.73 29.57
C VAL A 42 10.15 5.11 30.89
N PRO A 43 10.87 5.64 31.88
CA PRO A 43 10.26 6.17 33.09
C PRO A 43 9.20 7.23 32.78
N ALA A 44 8.13 7.28 33.56
CA ALA A 44 7.11 8.31 33.43
C ALA A 44 7.71 9.71 33.76
N PRO A 45 7.35 10.77 33.01
CA PRO A 45 7.98 12.08 33.17
C PRO A 45 7.56 12.82 34.44
N LYS A 46 6.49 12.39 35.13
CA LYS A 46 5.99 13.05 36.34
C LYS A 46 6.50 12.34 37.60
N LEU A 47 6.96 13.13 38.58
CA LEU A 47 7.57 12.66 39.83
C LEU A 47 6.70 11.70 40.66
N HIS A 48 5.37 11.87 40.66
CA HIS A 48 4.46 10.97 41.37
C HIS A 48 4.35 9.57 40.73
N PHE A 49 4.96 9.37 39.56
CA PHE A 49 4.99 8.11 38.83
C PHE A 49 6.40 7.50 38.75
N ILE A 50 7.26 7.77 39.72
CA ILE A 50 8.70 7.44 39.67
C ILE A 50 9.01 5.95 39.37
N TYR A 51 8.10 5.04 39.76
CA TYR A 51 8.21 3.60 39.50
C TYR A 51 7.40 3.10 38.29
N HIS A 52 6.66 3.98 37.62
CA HIS A 52 5.89 3.63 36.43
C HIS A 52 6.71 3.82 35.17
N LYS A 53 6.53 2.92 34.22
CA LYS A 53 7.08 3.03 32.87
C LYS A 53 5.98 3.30 31.86
N ILE A 54 6.22 4.21 30.94
CA ILE A 54 5.35 4.48 29.80
C ILE A 54 5.96 3.89 28.53
N ARG A 55 5.09 3.51 27.60
CA ARG A 55 5.49 3.03 26.28
C ARG A 55 5.66 4.22 25.34
N ILE A 56 6.84 4.34 24.72
CA ILE A 56 7.10 5.34 23.67
C ILE A 56 7.48 4.61 22.39
N ALA A 57 6.89 5.03 21.27
CA ALA A 57 7.29 4.59 19.94
C ALA A 57 8.59 5.29 19.54
N VAL A 58 9.64 4.52 19.25
CA VAL A 58 10.95 5.03 18.79
C VAL A 58 11.18 4.78 17.30
N SER A 59 10.26 4.07 16.65
CA SER A 59 10.16 3.99 15.20
C SER A 59 8.69 4.02 14.79
N TYR A 60 8.42 4.22 13.52
CA TYR A 60 7.08 4.31 12.98
C TYR A 60 6.92 3.36 11.80
N ASN A 61 5.68 2.92 11.57
CA ASN A 61 5.36 2.23 10.33
C ASN A 61 5.50 3.18 9.14
N PRO A 62 5.71 2.67 7.92
CA PRO A 62 5.71 3.48 6.71
C PRO A 62 4.46 4.36 6.60
N LYS A 63 4.60 5.55 6.02
CA LYS A 63 3.50 6.54 5.91
C LYS A 63 2.27 5.93 5.23
N TRP A 64 2.44 5.29 4.08
CA TRP A 64 1.38 4.63 3.33
C TRP A 64 0.62 3.59 4.18
N TYR A 65 1.33 2.84 5.03
CA TYR A 65 0.69 1.82 5.87
C TYR A 65 -0.11 2.45 7.01
N ARG A 66 0.39 3.54 7.58
CA ARG A 66 -0.34 4.30 8.59
C ARG A 66 -1.63 4.87 7.99
N GLU A 67 -1.58 5.41 6.79
CA GLU A 67 -2.76 5.94 6.08
C GLU A 67 -3.82 4.86 5.86
N LEU A 68 -3.42 3.69 5.35
CA LEU A 68 -4.34 2.53 5.23
C LEU A 68 -4.91 2.09 6.58
N TYR A 69 -4.10 2.12 7.65
CA TYR A 69 -4.56 1.78 8.99
C TYR A 69 -5.60 2.77 9.52
N TRP A 70 -5.45 4.06 9.21
CA TRP A 70 -6.42 5.10 9.57
C TRP A 70 -7.71 5.01 8.76
N GLU A 71 -7.59 4.74 7.46
CA GLU A 71 -8.72 4.64 6.54
C GLU A 71 -9.57 3.39 6.81
N PHE A 72 -8.91 2.23 6.96
CA PHE A 72 -9.58 0.95 7.16
C PHE A 72 -9.48 0.55 8.63
N ASN A 73 -10.56 0.78 9.39
CA ASN A 73 -10.62 0.36 10.78
C ASN A 73 -10.30 -1.15 10.91
N LEU A 74 -9.37 -1.50 11.81
CA LEU A 74 -8.83 -2.86 11.99
C LEU A 74 -7.97 -3.40 10.82
N PHE A 75 -7.25 -2.55 10.10
CA PHE A 75 -6.24 -2.98 9.13
C PHE A 75 -5.10 -3.73 9.83
N ARG A 76 -4.82 -4.95 9.38
CA ARG A 76 -3.91 -5.89 10.05
C ARG A 76 -2.62 -6.08 9.27
N ARG A 77 -1.49 -5.93 9.94
CA ARG A 77 -0.15 -6.06 9.33
C ARG A 77 0.12 -7.45 8.78
N ASP A 78 -0.23 -8.50 9.53
CA ASP A 78 -0.01 -9.88 9.08
C ASP A 78 -0.80 -10.22 7.80
N ARG A 79 -2.01 -9.67 7.68
CA ARG A 79 -2.83 -9.81 6.47
C ARG A 79 -2.28 -9.00 5.30
N SER A 80 -1.71 -7.84 5.62
CA SER A 80 -1.03 -6.96 4.67
C SER A 80 0.20 -7.61 4.06
N GLU A 81 1.09 -8.12 4.90
CA GLU A 81 2.28 -8.85 4.48
C GLU A 81 1.91 -10.07 3.61
N LYS A 82 0.89 -10.84 4.00
CA LYS A 82 0.39 -11.98 3.20
C LYS A 82 -0.16 -11.57 1.85
N SER A 83 -0.87 -10.44 1.77
CA SER A 83 -1.47 -9.94 0.54
C SER A 83 -0.41 -9.43 -0.43
N LEU A 84 0.47 -8.53 0.03
CA LEU A 84 1.60 -8.03 -0.74
C LEU A 84 2.51 -9.18 -1.23
N PHE A 85 2.76 -10.17 -0.38
CA PHE A 85 3.50 -11.37 -0.79
C PHE A 85 2.81 -12.10 -1.95
N ARG A 86 1.48 -12.30 -1.91
CA ARG A 86 0.75 -12.96 -3.01
C ARG A 86 0.86 -12.17 -4.31
N ILE A 87 0.64 -10.85 -4.27
CA ILE A 87 0.76 -9.98 -5.45
C ILE A 87 2.19 -10.03 -6.01
N SER A 88 3.20 -9.96 -5.14
CA SER A 88 4.63 -10.05 -5.51
C SER A 88 5.03 -11.38 -6.17
N LYS A 89 4.19 -12.40 -6.04
CA LYS A 89 4.37 -13.74 -6.60
C LYS A 89 3.38 -14.05 -7.73
N ASN A 90 2.59 -13.07 -8.18
CA ASN A 90 1.55 -13.24 -9.20
C ASN A 90 0.54 -14.36 -8.86
N ILE A 91 0.21 -14.51 -7.57
CA ILE A 91 -0.75 -15.50 -7.05
C ILE A 91 -1.84 -14.84 -6.21
N ASP A 92 -2.04 -13.54 -6.39
CA ASP A 92 -3.15 -12.81 -5.80
C ASP A 92 -4.48 -13.36 -6.31
N LYS A 93 -5.54 -13.03 -5.60
CA LYS A 93 -6.87 -13.57 -5.89
C LYS A 93 -7.85 -12.45 -6.20
N PRO A 94 -8.80 -12.69 -7.11
CA PRO A 94 -9.83 -11.72 -7.39
C PRO A 94 -10.65 -11.46 -6.13
N PHE A 95 -11.05 -10.21 -5.96
CA PHE A 95 -11.99 -9.82 -4.93
C PHE A 95 -13.36 -10.37 -5.28
N SER A 96 -13.97 -11.10 -4.35
CA SER A 96 -15.35 -11.55 -4.50
C SER A 96 -16.14 -10.95 -3.35
N ASP A 97 -17.10 -10.10 -3.66
CA ASP A 97 -18.06 -9.64 -2.67
C ASP A 97 -18.92 -10.85 -2.26
N THR A 98 -18.78 -11.28 -1.03
CA THR A 98 -19.59 -12.38 -0.48
C THR A 98 -20.86 -11.77 0.06
N ASN A 99 -22.02 -12.27 -0.37
CA ASN A 99 -23.41 -11.97 0.05
C ASN A 99 -23.62 -10.90 1.13
N ILE A 100 -24.64 -10.07 0.92
CA ILE A 100 -25.21 -9.11 1.88
C ILE A 100 -25.31 -9.76 3.28
N GLY A 101 -24.42 -9.36 4.20
CA GLY A 101 -24.34 -9.91 5.57
C GLY A 101 -23.04 -10.63 5.93
N ALA A 102 -22.15 -10.91 4.98
CA ALA A 102 -20.83 -11.48 5.28
C ALA A 102 -19.92 -10.43 5.97
N VAL A 103 -19.33 -10.82 7.11
CA VAL A 103 -18.58 -9.89 7.98
C VAL A 103 -17.34 -9.29 7.30
N LYS A 104 -16.68 -10.01 6.38
CA LYS A 104 -15.57 -9.50 5.53
C LYS A 104 -15.47 -10.29 4.23
N SER A 105 -15.34 -9.60 3.11
CA SER A 105 -15.13 -10.20 1.79
C SER A 105 -13.78 -10.92 1.68
N LYS A 106 -13.76 -11.99 0.87
CA LYS A 106 -12.55 -12.78 0.63
C LYS A 106 -11.57 -11.94 -0.19
N TYR A 107 -10.30 -11.92 0.22
CA TYR A 107 -9.22 -11.18 -0.45
C TYR A 107 -9.38 -9.66 -0.49
N PHE A 108 -10.13 -9.08 0.45
CA PHE A 108 -10.21 -7.62 0.65
C PHE A 108 -8.83 -6.92 0.62
N TYR A 109 -7.82 -7.51 1.27
CA TYR A 109 -6.48 -6.93 1.30
C TYR A 109 -5.85 -6.91 -0.10
N ASP A 110 -6.07 -7.94 -0.93
CA ASP A 110 -5.48 -7.99 -2.28
C ASP A 110 -6.06 -6.86 -3.14
N LYS A 111 -7.36 -6.59 -3.00
CA LYS A 111 -8.01 -5.43 -3.63
C LYS A 111 -7.38 -4.11 -3.17
N VAL A 112 -7.35 -3.86 -1.86
CA VAL A 112 -6.79 -2.61 -1.29
C VAL A 112 -5.35 -2.40 -1.76
N TYR A 113 -4.53 -3.45 -1.79
CA TYR A 113 -3.15 -3.33 -2.26
C TYR A 113 -3.03 -3.15 -3.76
N ARG A 114 -3.91 -3.74 -4.57
CA ARG A 114 -3.99 -3.42 -6.01
C ARG A 114 -4.35 -1.96 -6.24
N GLU A 115 -5.29 -1.40 -5.48
CA GLU A 115 -5.67 0.02 -5.55
C GLU A 115 -4.53 0.93 -5.14
N LEU A 116 -3.85 0.63 -4.03
CA LEU A 116 -2.68 1.38 -3.61
C LEU A 116 -1.56 1.34 -4.66
N ILE A 117 -1.26 0.16 -5.22
CA ILE A 117 -0.21 0.01 -6.23
C ILE A 117 -0.59 0.76 -7.51
N TYR A 118 -1.84 0.63 -7.95
CA TYR A 118 -2.38 1.37 -9.09
C TYR A 118 -2.20 2.88 -8.91
N ASP A 119 -2.63 3.41 -7.76
CA ASP A 119 -2.50 4.82 -7.44
C ASP A 119 -1.02 5.26 -7.43
N ARG A 120 -0.12 4.45 -6.87
CA ARG A 120 1.31 4.75 -6.85
C ARG A 120 1.98 4.69 -8.22
N LEU A 121 1.59 3.77 -9.09
CA LEU A 121 2.13 3.68 -10.46
C LEU A 121 1.65 4.84 -11.33
N ILE A 122 0.46 5.36 -11.05
CA ILE A 122 -0.15 6.44 -11.82
C ILE A 122 0.21 7.82 -11.27
N ASN A 123 0.16 8.01 -9.96
CA ASN A 123 0.30 9.31 -9.29
C ASN A 123 1.61 9.44 -8.50
N GLY A 124 2.36 8.36 -8.31
CA GLY A 124 3.63 8.38 -7.59
C GLY A 124 4.77 9.00 -8.40
N PRO A 125 5.92 9.28 -7.76
CA PRO A 125 7.05 9.96 -8.39
C PRO A 125 7.78 9.11 -9.44
N CYS A 126 7.65 7.78 -9.38
CA CYS A 126 8.20 6.85 -10.37
C CYS A 126 7.13 6.55 -11.44
N ILE A 127 6.71 7.60 -12.16
CA ILE A 127 5.65 7.51 -13.16
C ILE A 127 6.11 6.64 -14.33
N GLU A 128 5.37 5.58 -14.64
CA GLU A 128 5.52 4.87 -15.89
C GLU A 128 4.40 5.26 -16.85
N ASN A 129 4.72 6.04 -17.89
CA ASN A 129 3.75 6.51 -18.90
C ASN A 129 2.94 5.37 -19.52
N VAL A 130 3.57 4.20 -19.67
CA VAL A 130 2.95 2.97 -20.16
C VAL A 130 1.71 2.56 -19.34
N VAL A 131 1.73 2.78 -18.03
CA VAL A 131 0.61 2.46 -17.13
C VAL A 131 -0.57 3.38 -17.38
N ARG A 132 -0.31 4.69 -17.49
CA ARG A 132 -1.37 5.69 -17.76
C ARG A 132 -2.03 5.47 -19.10
N GLU A 133 -1.23 5.26 -20.14
CA GLU A 133 -1.72 4.97 -21.49
C GLU A 133 -2.60 3.72 -21.49
N TYR A 134 -2.16 2.63 -20.83
CA TYR A 134 -2.93 1.40 -20.73
C TYR A 134 -4.29 1.61 -20.05
N PHE A 135 -4.33 2.44 -19.00
CA PHE A 135 -5.58 2.77 -18.30
C PHE A 135 -6.35 3.94 -18.91
N GLY A 136 -5.98 4.39 -20.11
CA GLY A 136 -6.67 5.45 -20.85
C GLY A 136 -6.58 6.82 -20.18
N GLN A 137 -5.58 7.04 -19.33
CA GLN A 137 -5.27 8.35 -18.77
C GLN A 137 -4.33 9.11 -19.72
N LYS A 138 -4.55 10.42 -19.87
CA LYS A 138 -3.64 11.27 -20.65
C LYS A 138 -2.23 11.16 -20.04
N SER A 139 -1.22 11.00 -20.90
CA SER A 139 0.16 11.18 -20.50
C SER A 139 0.32 12.57 -19.88
N LEU A 140 1.11 12.67 -18.81
CA LEU A 140 1.52 13.99 -18.34
C LEU A 140 2.51 14.55 -19.37
N ASP A 141 2.40 15.85 -19.63
CA ASP A 141 3.45 16.54 -20.35
C ASP A 141 4.76 16.53 -19.53
N GLU A 142 5.88 16.67 -20.23
CA GLU A 142 7.22 16.64 -19.62
C GLU A 142 7.39 17.74 -18.56
N GLU A 143 6.71 18.87 -18.75
CA GLU A 143 6.76 20.03 -17.86
C GLU A 143 6.08 19.75 -16.50
N MET A 144 4.92 19.08 -16.48
CA MET A 144 4.26 18.62 -15.26
C MET A 144 5.07 17.54 -14.54
N ILE A 145 5.73 16.64 -15.28
CA ILE A 145 6.61 15.63 -14.68
C ILE A 145 7.73 16.31 -13.92
N PHE A 146 8.40 17.30 -14.53
CA PHE A 146 9.47 18.06 -13.90
C PHE A 146 9.02 18.75 -12.60
N GLN A 147 7.84 19.40 -12.60
CA GLN A 147 7.27 20.04 -11.41
C GLN A 147 6.94 19.04 -10.29
N ILE A 148 6.48 17.84 -10.61
CA ILE A 148 6.21 16.77 -9.63
C ILE A 148 7.52 16.27 -9.00
N TYR A 149 8.57 16.10 -9.80
CA TYR A 149 9.89 15.73 -9.29
C TYR A 149 10.45 16.77 -8.33
N GLU A 150 10.40 18.06 -8.68
CA GLU A 150 10.92 19.13 -7.82
C GLU A 150 10.18 19.23 -6.48
N LYS A 151 8.86 18.98 -6.46
CA LYS A 151 8.05 19.02 -5.23
C LYS A 151 8.28 17.84 -4.28
N ASN A 152 8.63 16.67 -4.81
CA ASN A 152 8.75 15.44 -4.01
C ASN A 152 10.20 15.11 -3.61
N CYS A 153 11.19 15.79 -4.19
CA CYS A 153 12.61 15.63 -3.87
C CYS A 153 13.16 16.68 -2.89
N ARG A 154 12.30 17.49 -2.25
CA ARG A 154 12.64 18.42 -1.16
C ARG A 154 11.97 17.97 0.14
#